data_AF-A0A4R7V871-F1
#
_entry.id   AF-A0A4R7V871-F1
#
_cell.length_a   1.000
_cell.length_b   1.000
_cell.length_c   1.000
_cell.angle_alpha   90.00
_cell.angle_beta   90.00
_cell.angle_gamma   90.00
#
_symmetry.space_group_name_H-M   'P 1'
#
loop_
_entity.id
_entity.type
_entity.pdbx_description
1 polymer ?
#
loop_
_entity_poly.entity_id
_entity_poly.type
_entity_poly.pdbx_seq_one_letter_code
_entity_poly.pdbx_strand_id
1 'polypeptide(L)'
;MSLDRRTLFRAGGLVATASVIPMTTTGNASAVTRGKHAAAGPRTGPVALTTVNPLVEQRADPFITRPVNGMYYLTGSVPEYDRVVIRGATTLEGLATARERTIWRRPASGSMGGYIWAPELHRVGDRWYVYFAAGDSDDPFRIRTYVLESINDDPRSTGWLPPKRMVTGWDSFTLDATTFAHRGRQYFVWAQSEPGIATNSNLYIAEMVSPLELVTPVVRIAVPTLSWETQGFRVNEGPAVLVRGGRVFVTFSASATDARYCMGLLYADENANLLDARSWTKVANPVFTTNTETRQFGPGHNSFTVAEDGTTDVLVYHARDYRDINGDPLFDPNRHTRVQKLYWNEDGTPSFGVPVGKGGVIVRLSPLDAPDLVVRHAEFRLRVEGNVREVADSWFRFTPGHLGAGTVSVQSASFPNHYVCAGEGVLRIEPFTETDDYGRAASFVRVPGLAERSAVSLRSLDDSGAYISHDNGRLVIARPGRGRAERERSTFRLG
;
A
#
# COMPACT_ATOMS: atom_id res chain seq x y z
N MET A 1 46.71 -35.32 -35.70
CA MET A 1 47.39 -34.29 -36.53
C MET A 1 47.16 -32.94 -35.83
N SER A 2 48.08 -32.44 -34.99
CA SER A 2 49.30 -31.66 -35.34
C SER A 2 48.94 -30.33 -36.03
N LEU A 3 49.23 -29.08 -35.64
CA LEU A 3 50.11 -28.32 -34.69
C LEU A 3 49.50 -26.89 -34.59
N ASP A 4 49.36 -26.16 -33.47
CA ASP A 4 50.27 -25.31 -32.63
C ASP A 4 51.09 -24.15 -33.28
N ARG A 5 51.21 -23.05 -32.49
CA ARG A 5 52.20 -21.93 -32.43
C ARG A 5 51.79 -20.54 -32.97
N ARG A 6 52.20 -19.38 -32.42
CA ARG A 6 52.69 -18.86 -31.11
C ARG A 6 53.06 -17.37 -31.33
N THR A 7 52.74 -16.51 -30.36
CA THR A 7 53.44 -15.28 -29.87
C THR A 7 54.11 -14.24 -30.80
N LEU A 8 53.93 -12.94 -30.47
CA LEU A 8 55.05 -12.03 -30.16
C LEU A 8 54.63 -10.71 -29.47
N PHE A 9 55.20 -10.48 -28.27
CA PHE A 9 55.30 -9.21 -27.54
C PHE A 9 56.43 -8.36 -28.14
N ARG A 10 56.33 -7.02 -28.05
CA ARG A 10 57.49 -6.16 -27.78
C ARG A 10 57.10 -4.83 -27.13
N ALA A 11 57.80 -4.56 -26.02
CA ALA A 11 57.81 -3.33 -25.25
C ALA A 11 58.73 -2.27 -25.88
N GLY A 12 58.57 -1.02 -25.44
CA GLY A 12 59.55 0.04 -25.64
C GLY A 12 59.01 1.39 -25.15
N GLY A 13 59.35 1.78 -23.92
CA GLY A 13 59.20 3.15 -23.44
C GLY A 13 60.48 3.95 -23.63
N LEU A 14 60.37 5.28 -23.75
CA LEU A 14 61.39 6.24 -23.30
C LEU A 14 60.77 7.64 -23.12
N VAL A 15 61.45 8.43 -22.29
CA VAL A 15 61.03 9.63 -21.52
C VAL A 15 61.51 10.95 -22.17
N ALA A 16 60.98 12.08 -21.66
CA ALA A 16 61.45 13.49 -21.72
C ALA A 16 60.83 14.35 -22.85
N THR A 17 60.42 15.62 -22.69
CA THR A 17 60.63 16.65 -21.65
C THR A 17 59.62 17.79 -21.84
N ALA A 18 59.45 18.61 -20.79
CA ALA A 18 58.51 19.72 -20.65
C ALA A 18 58.70 20.91 -21.62
N SER A 19 57.63 21.68 -21.83
CA SER A 19 57.67 23.14 -22.00
C SER A 19 56.30 23.75 -21.66
N VAL A 20 56.33 24.73 -20.76
CA VAL A 20 55.24 25.60 -20.32
C VAL A 20 55.35 26.90 -21.10
N ILE A 21 54.23 27.57 -21.42
CA ILE A 21 54.03 29.03 -21.37
C ILE A 21 52.52 29.35 -21.55
N PRO A 22 52.01 30.43 -20.92
CA PRO A 22 50.62 30.55 -20.50
C PRO A 22 49.80 31.52 -21.38
N MET A 23 48.47 31.41 -21.31
CA MET A 23 47.57 32.51 -21.68
C MET A 23 46.70 32.88 -20.48
N THR A 24 46.93 34.10 -19.99
CA THR A 24 46.08 34.84 -19.07
C THR A 24 45.00 35.57 -19.84
N THR A 25 43.73 35.44 -19.43
CA THR A 25 42.75 36.52 -19.51
C THR A 25 41.82 36.48 -18.29
N THR A 26 41.39 37.68 -17.92
CA THR A 26 40.92 38.16 -16.62
C THR A 26 39.40 38.28 -16.51
N GLY A 27 38.89 38.25 -15.27
CA GLY A 27 37.60 38.82 -14.84
C GLY A 27 36.44 37.80 -14.81
N ASN A 28 35.58 37.69 -13.80
CA ASN A 28 35.25 38.55 -12.67
C ASN A 28 34.73 37.65 -11.53
N ALA A 29 35.18 37.88 -10.30
CA ALA A 29 34.62 37.24 -9.11
C ALA A 29 33.42 38.05 -8.60
N SER A 30 32.21 37.50 -8.74
CA SER A 30 31.04 37.94 -7.99
C SER A 30 30.91 37.07 -6.74
N ALA A 31 31.06 37.71 -5.58
CA ALA A 31 30.84 37.10 -4.29
C ALA A 31 29.36 36.76 -4.11
N VAL A 32 29.04 35.46 -4.02
CA VAL A 32 27.74 34.98 -3.55
C VAL A 32 27.90 34.55 -2.10
N THR A 33 27.25 35.29 -1.22
CA THR A 33 27.06 34.99 0.19
C THR A 33 26.42 33.60 0.36
N ARG A 34 27.18 32.64 0.91
CA ARG A 34 26.62 31.37 1.38
C ARG A 34 25.71 31.63 2.58
N GLY A 35 24.41 31.75 2.31
CA GLY A 35 23.38 31.56 3.32
C GLY A 35 23.51 30.15 3.90
N LYS A 36 23.58 30.05 5.23
CA LYS A 36 23.49 28.78 5.95
C LYS A 36 22.09 28.19 5.74
N HIS A 37 21.89 27.44 4.66
CA HIS A 37 20.82 26.46 4.62
C HIS A 37 21.22 25.33 5.56
N ALA A 38 20.60 25.30 6.74
CA ALA A 38 20.59 24.12 7.57
C ALA A 38 19.97 22.98 6.74
N ALA A 39 20.82 22.04 6.29
CA ALA A 39 20.35 20.78 5.76
C ALA A 39 19.60 20.07 6.88
N ALA A 40 18.27 19.97 6.75
CA ALA A 40 17.49 19.11 7.60
C ALA A 40 17.96 17.68 7.32
N GLY A 41 18.58 17.04 8.32
CA GLY A 41 18.88 15.61 8.27
C GLY A 41 17.60 14.78 8.09
N PRO A 42 17.72 13.50 7.70
CA PRO A 42 16.55 12.64 7.52
C PRO A 42 15.79 12.55 8.85
N ARG A 43 14.49 12.87 8.84
CA ARG A 43 13.59 12.54 9.95
C ARG A 43 13.41 11.02 9.93
N THR A 44 14.23 10.29 10.67
CA THR A 44 14.20 8.83 10.78
C THR A 44 13.13 8.35 11.78
N GLY A 45 11.91 8.85 11.62
CA GLY A 45 10.73 8.35 12.33
C GLY A 45 9.68 7.92 11.31
N PRO A 46 8.92 6.85 11.55
CA PRO A 46 7.84 6.45 10.64
C PRO A 46 6.85 7.61 10.47
N VAL A 47 6.55 8.00 9.23
CA VAL A 47 5.56 9.03 8.96
C VAL A 47 4.16 8.40 9.03
N ALA A 48 3.22 9.11 9.68
CA ALA A 48 1.81 8.75 9.65
C ALA A 48 1.22 9.15 8.29
N LEU A 49 0.45 8.27 7.65
CA LEU A 49 -0.27 8.60 6.43
C LEU A 49 -1.33 9.68 6.71
N THR A 50 -1.34 10.76 5.94
CA THR A 50 -2.32 11.85 6.11
C THR A 50 -3.64 11.62 5.39
N THR A 51 -3.73 10.56 4.60
CA THR A 51 -4.88 10.22 3.75
C THR A 51 -6.13 9.91 4.56
N VAL A 52 -7.28 10.39 4.08
CA VAL A 52 -8.62 10.06 4.60
C VAL A 52 -9.29 9.07 3.65
N ASN A 53 -9.93 8.04 4.22
CA ASN A 53 -10.62 7.00 3.44
C ASN A 53 -12.14 7.26 3.34
N PRO A 54 -12.78 6.89 2.21
CA PRO A 54 -12.16 6.39 0.98
C PRO A 54 -11.33 7.47 0.27
N LEU A 55 -10.22 7.06 -0.35
CA LEU A 55 -9.36 7.98 -1.10
C LEU A 55 -10.05 8.45 -2.39
N VAL A 56 -10.69 7.52 -3.10
CA VAL A 56 -11.49 7.83 -4.29
C VAL A 56 -12.75 6.98 -4.30
N GLU A 57 -13.91 7.63 -4.33
CA GLU A 57 -15.19 6.96 -4.46
C GLU A 57 -15.37 6.36 -5.87
N GLN A 58 -16.15 5.29 -5.94
CA GLN A 58 -16.51 4.60 -7.19
C GLN A 58 -15.31 4.31 -8.10
N ARG A 59 -14.25 3.76 -7.51
CA ARG A 59 -13.04 3.30 -8.20
C ARG A 59 -12.66 1.95 -7.61
N ALA A 60 -12.89 0.92 -8.41
CA ALA A 60 -12.46 -0.44 -8.10
C ALA A 60 -11.06 -0.70 -8.66
N ASP A 61 -10.48 -1.82 -8.24
CA ASP A 61 -9.21 -2.35 -8.76
C ASP A 61 -8.09 -1.30 -8.80
N PRO A 62 -7.83 -0.60 -7.68
CA PRO A 62 -6.97 0.57 -7.69
C PRO A 62 -5.50 0.21 -7.81
N PHE A 63 -4.83 0.87 -8.76
CA PHE A 63 -3.39 0.83 -8.90
C PHE A 63 -2.80 2.22 -8.69
N ILE A 64 -1.92 2.36 -7.69
CA ILE A 64 -1.13 3.58 -7.47
C ILE A 64 0.34 3.26 -7.71
N THR A 65 0.98 4.02 -8.61
CA THR A 65 2.41 3.87 -8.87
C THR A 65 3.24 4.22 -7.63
N ARG A 66 4.45 3.68 -7.52
CA ARG A 66 5.51 4.38 -6.77
C ARG A 66 5.71 5.78 -7.38
N PRO A 67 6.19 6.78 -6.62
CA PRO A 67 6.34 8.12 -7.17
C PRO A 67 7.38 8.12 -8.29
N VAL A 68 7.01 8.63 -9.46
CA VAL A 68 7.89 8.82 -10.61
C VAL A 68 8.07 10.32 -10.80
N ASN A 69 9.31 10.80 -10.72
CA ASN A 69 9.62 12.24 -10.78
C ASN A 69 8.80 13.07 -9.78
N GLY A 70 8.58 12.54 -8.58
CA GLY A 70 7.81 13.21 -7.50
C GLY A 70 6.29 13.16 -7.66
N MET A 71 5.76 12.39 -8.62
CA MET A 71 4.33 12.24 -8.87
C MET A 71 3.85 10.81 -8.65
N TYR A 72 2.76 10.66 -7.91
CA TYR A 72 1.93 9.46 -7.91
C TYR A 72 0.94 9.52 -9.06
N TYR A 73 0.65 8.35 -9.64
CA TYR A 73 -0.43 8.18 -10.61
C TYR A 73 -1.38 7.09 -10.12
N LEU A 74 -2.68 7.37 -10.18
CA LEU A 74 -3.74 6.44 -9.85
C LEU A 74 -4.54 6.11 -11.11
N THR A 75 -4.77 4.82 -11.31
CA THR A 75 -5.74 4.27 -12.24
C THR A 75 -6.60 3.22 -11.51
N GLY A 76 -7.66 2.75 -12.17
CA GLY A 76 -8.55 1.74 -11.64
C GLY A 76 -9.79 1.57 -12.52
N SER A 77 -10.58 0.54 -12.25
CA SER A 77 -11.83 0.28 -12.94
C SER A 77 -12.87 1.36 -12.62
N VAL A 78 -13.39 2.01 -13.66
CA VAL A 78 -14.55 2.90 -13.55
C VAL A 78 -15.85 2.10 -13.62
N PRO A 79 -16.95 2.56 -13.00
CA PRO A 79 -18.20 1.78 -12.94
C PRO A 79 -18.80 1.42 -14.30
N GLU A 80 -18.56 2.25 -15.32
CA GLU A 80 -19.08 2.01 -16.66
C GLU A 80 -18.30 0.94 -17.44
N TYR A 81 -17.12 0.54 -16.95
CA TYR A 81 -16.20 -0.41 -17.58
C TYR A 81 -15.95 -0.13 -19.08
N ASP A 82 -15.76 1.14 -19.46
CA ASP A 82 -15.72 1.58 -20.86
C ASP A 82 -14.40 2.26 -21.27
N ARG A 83 -13.49 2.50 -20.33
CA ARG A 83 -12.31 3.35 -20.55
C ARG A 83 -11.22 3.12 -19.50
N VAL A 84 -10.01 3.53 -19.86
CA VAL A 84 -8.88 3.62 -18.94
C VAL A 84 -8.67 5.08 -18.54
N VAL A 85 -8.55 5.33 -17.23
CA VAL A 85 -8.38 6.67 -16.66
C VAL A 85 -7.12 6.79 -15.82
N ILE A 86 -6.50 7.96 -15.82
CA ILE A 86 -5.35 8.27 -14.97
C ILE A 86 -5.56 9.63 -14.31
N ARG A 87 -5.31 9.71 -13.01
CA ARG A 87 -5.10 10.97 -12.28
C ARG A 87 -3.71 10.97 -11.66
N GLY A 88 -3.17 12.14 -11.35
CA GLY A 88 -1.85 12.24 -10.73
C GLY A 88 -1.69 13.45 -9.82
N ALA A 89 -0.93 13.26 -8.75
CA ALA A 89 -0.67 14.24 -7.70
C ALA A 89 0.71 14.01 -7.07
N THR A 90 1.28 15.00 -6.39
CA THR A 90 2.57 14.90 -5.69
C THR A 90 2.48 14.19 -4.34
N THR A 91 1.27 13.99 -3.81
CA THR A 91 0.99 13.27 -2.57
C THR A 91 -0.13 12.26 -2.79
N LEU A 92 -0.18 11.23 -1.95
CA LEU A 92 -1.26 10.24 -1.97
C LEU A 92 -2.60 10.92 -1.69
N GLU A 93 -2.66 11.81 -0.72
CA GLU A 93 -3.86 12.58 -0.38
C GLU A 93 -4.36 13.44 -1.55
N GLY A 94 -3.44 14.03 -2.32
CA GLY A 94 -3.77 14.85 -3.48
C GLY A 94 -4.49 14.08 -4.60
N LEU A 95 -4.39 12.74 -4.64
CA LEU A 95 -5.12 11.90 -5.61
C LEU A 95 -6.64 11.95 -5.41
N ALA A 96 -7.11 12.28 -4.20
CA ALA A 96 -8.54 12.39 -3.90
C ALA A 96 -9.22 13.47 -4.75
N THR A 97 -8.54 14.59 -5.00
CA THR A 97 -9.08 15.74 -5.73
C THR A 97 -8.43 15.97 -7.10
N ALA A 98 -7.39 15.20 -7.44
CA ALA A 98 -6.72 15.29 -8.72
C ALA A 98 -7.67 15.03 -9.89
N ARG A 99 -7.62 15.90 -10.90
CA ARG A 99 -8.43 15.76 -12.12
C ARG A 99 -8.06 14.46 -12.85
N GLU A 100 -9.09 13.70 -13.17
CA GLU A 100 -8.99 12.47 -13.95
C GLU A 100 -8.92 12.76 -15.47
N ARG A 101 -8.12 11.96 -16.17
CA ARG A 101 -7.97 11.98 -17.63
C ARG A 101 -8.27 10.61 -18.20
N THR A 102 -9.15 10.54 -19.19
CA THR A 102 -9.32 9.34 -20.01
C THR A 102 -8.17 9.28 -21.02
N ILE A 103 -7.39 8.21 -20.98
CA ILE A 103 -6.27 8.01 -21.91
C ILE A 103 -6.62 7.07 -23.06
N TRP A 104 -7.64 6.21 -22.87
CA TRP A 104 -8.14 5.27 -23.86
C TRP A 104 -9.59 4.93 -23.57
N ARG A 105 -10.38 4.67 -24.61
CA ARG A 105 -11.80 4.30 -24.53
C ARG A 105 -12.07 3.14 -25.49
N ARG A 106 -12.93 2.21 -25.08
CA ARG A 106 -13.31 1.06 -25.91
C ARG A 106 -13.94 1.51 -27.24
N PRO A 107 -13.73 0.76 -28.34
CA PRO A 107 -14.49 0.96 -29.57
C PRO A 107 -15.97 0.59 -29.37
N ALA A 108 -16.83 1.07 -30.26
CA ALA A 108 -18.27 0.78 -30.21
C ALA A 108 -18.62 -0.66 -30.61
N SER A 109 -17.76 -1.32 -31.39
CA SER A 109 -17.95 -2.69 -31.86
C SER A 109 -16.61 -3.40 -32.09
N GLY A 110 -16.66 -4.73 -32.15
CA GLY A 110 -15.50 -5.59 -32.38
C GLY A 110 -14.69 -5.81 -31.12
N SER A 111 -13.40 -6.09 -31.32
CA SER A 111 -12.52 -6.48 -30.22
C SER A 111 -12.25 -5.33 -29.25
N MET A 112 -12.13 -5.66 -27.97
CA MET A 112 -12.04 -4.70 -26.86
C MET A 112 -13.28 -3.81 -26.68
N GLY A 113 -14.40 -4.09 -27.36
CA GLY A 113 -15.68 -3.36 -27.22
C GLY A 113 -16.53 -3.76 -26.01
N GLY A 114 -16.08 -4.73 -25.22
CA GLY A 114 -16.75 -5.25 -24.02
C GLY A 114 -16.35 -4.52 -22.72
N TYR A 115 -16.26 -5.25 -21.61
CA TYR A 115 -15.89 -4.66 -20.32
C TYR A 115 -14.39 -4.38 -20.22
N ILE A 116 -14.04 -3.19 -19.74
CA ILE A 116 -12.67 -2.70 -19.53
C ILE A 116 -12.35 -2.72 -18.03
N TRP A 117 -11.40 -3.56 -17.62
CA TRP A 117 -11.11 -3.84 -16.20
C TRP A 117 -9.65 -3.68 -15.82
N ALA A 118 -9.46 -3.33 -14.55
CA ALA A 118 -8.23 -3.42 -13.78
C ALA A 118 -6.97 -2.91 -14.51
N PRO A 119 -6.96 -1.63 -14.94
CA PRO A 119 -5.75 -1.06 -15.49
C PRO A 119 -4.66 -0.95 -14.42
N GLU A 120 -3.42 -1.34 -14.76
CA GLU A 120 -2.22 -1.06 -13.97
C GLU A 120 -1.21 -0.25 -14.77
N LEU A 121 -0.72 0.86 -14.22
CA LEU A 121 0.24 1.75 -14.88
C LEU A 121 1.67 1.46 -14.43
N HIS A 122 2.51 0.96 -15.33
CA HIS A 122 3.90 0.62 -15.04
C HIS A 122 4.88 1.49 -15.83
N ARG A 123 5.98 1.88 -15.19
CA ARG A 123 7.12 2.50 -15.86
C ARG A 123 8.20 1.44 -16.05
N VAL A 124 8.51 1.10 -17.30
CA VAL A 124 9.61 0.18 -17.64
C VAL A 124 10.58 0.91 -18.56
N GLY A 125 11.79 1.15 -18.07
CA GLY A 125 12.74 2.04 -18.73
C GLY A 125 12.20 3.47 -18.84
N ASP A 126 12.22 4.03 -20.05
CA ASP A 126 11.77 5.38 -20.39
C ASP A 126 10.32 5.43 -20.91
N ARG A 127 9.55 4.35 -20.74
CA ARG A 127 8.19 4.22 -21.29
C ARG A 127 7.17 3.83 -20.24
N TRP A 128 5.94 4.26 -20.48
CA TRP A 128 4.77 3.84 -19.70
C TRP A 128 4.02 2.72 -20.41
N TYR A 129 3.53 1.78 -19.60
CA TYR A 129 2.71 0.67 -20.04
C TYR A 129 1.46 0.59 -19.17
N VAL A 130 0.28 0.42 -19.77
CA VAL A 130 -0.94 0.09 -19.02
C VAL A 130 -1.40 -1.30 -19.39
N TYR A 131 -1.34 -2.22 -18.44
CA TYR A 131 -1.95 -3.55 -18.58
C TYR A 131 -3.41 -3.46 -18.15
N PHE A 132 -4.34 -3.95 -18.95
CA PHE A 132 -5.77 -3.95 -18.62
C PHE A 132 -6.47 -5.13 -19.28
N ALA A 133 -7.64 -5.51 -18.77
CA ALA A 133 -8.49 -6.55 -19.35
C ALA A 133 -9.56 -5.92 -20.24
N ALA A 134 -9.86 -6.56 -21.38
CA ALA A 134 -10.98 -6.18 -22.24
C ALA A 134 -11.68 -7.40 -22.86
N GLY A 135 -13.01 -7.36 -22.90
CA GLY A 135 -13.84 -8.29 -23.69
C GLY A 135 -14.21 -7.74 -25.06
N ASP A 136 -14.93 -8.51 -25.85
CA ASP A 136 -15.40 -8.09 -27.18
C ASP A 136 -16.84 -7.53 -27.09
N SER A 137 -17.29 -6.74 -28.07
CA SER A 137 -18.63 -6.12 -28.01
C SER A 137 -19.78 -7.13 -28.05
N ASP A 138 -19.59 -8.25 -28.74
CA ASP A 138 -20.55 -9.35 -28.91
C ASP A 138 -20.45 -10.42 -27.82
N ASP A 139 -19.33 -10.45 -27.09
CA ASP A 139 -19.14 -11.25 -25.87
C ASP A 139 -18.31 -10.46 -24.84
N PRO A 140 -18.97 -9.62 -24.01
CA PRO A 140 -18.28 -8.76 -23.06
C PRO A 140 -17.43 -9.49 -22.02
N PHE A 141 -17.69 -10.79 -21.78
CA PHE A 141 -16.93 -11.63 -20.86
C PHE A 141 -15.85 -12.47 -21.56
N ARG A 142 -15.65 -12.31 -22.87
CA ARG A 142 -14.48 -12.84 -23.60
C ARG A 142 -13.20 -12.07 -23.26
N ILE A 143 -12.89 -11.96 -21.99
CA ILE A 143 -11.84 -11.10 -21.44
C ILE A 143 -10.46 -11.64 -21.80
N ARG A 144 -9.60 -10.75 -22.32
CA ARG A 144 -8.16 -10.95 -22.51
C ARG A 144 -7.39 -9.74 -22.00
N THR A 145 -6.11 -9.94 -21.69
CA THR A 145 -5.21 -8.85 -21.32
C THR A 145 -4.68 -8.11 -22.55
N TYR A 146 -4.69 -6.79 -22.47
CA TYR A 146 -4.13 -5.86 -23.45
C TYR A 146 -3.17 -4.89 -22.77
N VAL A 147 -2.24 -4.32 -23.56
CA VAL A 147 -1.24 -3.36 -23.09
C VAL A 147 -1.27 -2.12 -23.97
N LEU A 148 -1.45 -0.95 -23.34
CA LEU A 148 -1.18 0.35 -23.95
C LEU A 148 0.28 0.74 -23.70
N GLU A 149 0.90 1.45 -24.64
CA GLU A 149 2.26 1.97 -24.53
C GLU A 149 2.30 3.48 -24.78
N SER A 150 3.08 4.22 -24.00
CA SER A 150 3.31 5.66 -24.19
C SER A 150 4.77 6.03 -23.98
N ILE A 151 5.26 6.88 -24.90
CA ILE A 151 6.60 7.49 -24.86
C ILE A 151 6.62 8.83 -24.13
N ASN A 152 5.45 9.36 -23.76
CA ASN A 152 5.36 10.65 -23.11
C ASN A 152 5.85 10.56 -21.66
N ASP A 153 6.44 11.64 -21.14
CA ASP A 153 6.84 11.69 -19.73
C ASP A 153 5.63 11.67 -18.79
N ASP A 154 4.60 12.45 -19.10
CA ASP A 154 3.33 12.45 -18.36
C ASP A 154 2.36 11.42 -18.96
N PRO A 155 2.03 10.33 -18.24
CA PRO A 155 1.13 9.28 -18.74
C PRO A 155 -0.31 9.76 -18.94
N ARG A 156 -0.68 10.95 -18.46
CA ARG A 156 -1.99 11.57 -18.68
C ARG A 156 -2.11 12.24 -20.06
N SER A 157 -1.00 12.39 -20.77
CA SER A 157 -0.96 12.96 -22.11
C SER A 157 -1.65 12.04 -23.12
N THR A 158 -2.21 12.62 -24.17
CA THR A 158 -2.77 11.88 -25.30
C THR A 158 -1.65 11.26 -26.16
N GLY A 159 -2.01 10.38 -27.09
CA GLY A 159 -1.05 9.77 -28.03
C GLY A 159 -0.48 8.43 -27.59
N TRP A 160 -1.19 7.69 -26.74
CA TRP A 160 -0.88 6.28 -26.48
C TRP A 160 -0.96 5.46 -27.78
N LEU A 161 -0.04 4.52 -27.95
CA LEU A 161 -0.03 3.60 -29.07
C LEU A 161 -1.25 2.65 -29.01
N PRO A 162 -1.69 2.08 -30.15
CA PRO A 162 -2.79 1.11 -30.17
C PRO A 162 -2.52 -0.05 -29.20
N PRO A 163 -3.54 -0.49 -28.43
CA PRO A 163 -3.38 -1.59 -27.50
C PRO A 163 -2.93 -2.88 -28.21
N LYS A 164 -2.01 -3.60 -27.59
CA LYS A 164 -1.53 -4.91 -28.04
C LYS A 164 -2.02 -5.98 -27.09
N ARG A 165 -2.54 -7.08 -27.62
CA ARG A 165 -2.96 -8.23 -26.81
C ARG A 165 -1.75 -8.96 -26.25
N MET A 166 -1.75 -9.28 -24.96
CA MET A 166 -0.79 -10.22 -24.37
C MET A 166 -1.15 -11.65 -24.81
N VAL A 167 -0.18 -12.35 -25.37
CA VAL A 167 -0.31 -13.78 -25.70
C VAL A 167 0.26 -14.60 -24.54
N THR A 168 -0.55 -15.49 -23.97
CA THR A 168 -0.14 -16.41 -22.91
C THR A 168 -0.12 -17.85 -23.45
N GLY A 169 -0.02 -18.85 -22.57
CA GLY A 169 0.12 -20.26 -22.96
C GLY A 169 -1.10 -20.86 -23.67
N TRP A 170 -2.29 -20.26 -23.54
CA TRP A 170 -3.52 -20.72 -24.18
C TRP A 170 -4.55 -19.58 -24.26
N ASP A 171 -5.57 -19.76 -25.10
CA ASP A 171 -6.61 -18.75 -25.36
C ASP A 171 -7.85 -18.94 -24.45
N SER A 172 -7.91 -18.26 -23.31
CA SER A 172 -9.02 -18.32 -22.36
C SER A 172 -9.21 -17.01 -21.60
N PHE A 173 -10.21 -16.94 -20.72
CA PHE A 173 -10.45 -15.81 -19.81
C PHE A 173 -9.16 -15.45 -19.04
N THR A 174 -8.63 -14.24 -19.28
CA THR A 174 -7.32 -13.76 -18.79
C THR A 174 -7.41 -12.30 -18.40
N LEU A 175 -7.07 -11.96 -17.16
CA LEU A 175 -7.21 -10.62 -16.59
C LEU A 175 -6.17 -10.34 -15.49
N ASP A 176 -6.26 -9.16 -14.89
CA ASP A 176 -5.55 -8.74 -13.68
C ASP A 176 -4.04 -8.94 -13.78
N ALA A 177 -3.49 -8.43 -14.87
CA ALA A 177 -2.09 -8.54 -15.16
C ALA A 177 -1.29 -7.48 -14.40
N THR A 178 -0.34 -7.94 -13.59
CA THR A 178 0.68 -7.11 -12.96
C THR A 178 2.07 -7.52 -13.43
N THR A 179 3.05 -6.64 -13.20
CA THR A 179 4.44 -6.92 -13.53
C THR A 179 5.40 -6.36 -12.48
N PHE A 180 6.52 -7.05 -12.27
CA PHE A 180 7.55 -6.61 -11.34
C PHE A 180 8.94 -7.01 -11.83
N ALA A 181 9.92 -6.17 -11.50
CA ALA A 181 11.32 -6.46 -11.74
C ALA A 181 11.94 -7.12 -10.51
N HIS A 182 12.71 -8.18 -10.71
CA HIS A 182 13.49 -8.82 -9.65
C HIS A 182 14.79 -9.39 -10.21
N ARG A 183 15.92 -9.02 -9.62
CA ARG A 183 17.26 -9.51 -10.00
C ARG A 183 17.58 -9.38 -11.49
N GLY A 184 17.21 -8.24 -12.08
CA GLY A 184 17.46 -7.94 -13.49
C GLY A 184 16.52 -8.65 -14.48
N ARG A 185 15.51 -9.36 -14.00
CA ARG A 185 14.48 -10.02 -14.81
C ARG A 185 13.13 -9.34 -14.59
N GLN A 186 12.31 -9.28 -15.63
CA GLN A 186 10.94 -8.78 -15.54
C GLN A 186 9.99 -9.98 -15.52
N TYR A 187 9.07 -9.99 -14.57
CA TYR A 187 8.08 -11.05 -14.40
C TYR A 187 6.67 -10.51 -14.66
N PHE A 188 5.85 -11.35 -15.28
CA PHE A 188 4.43 -11.13 -15.49
C PHE A 188 3.65 -12.06 -14.58
N VAL A 189 2.70 -11.52 -13.80
CA VAL A 189 1.82 -12.30 -12.92
C VAL A 189 0.38 -11.94 -13.24
N TRP A 190 -0.49 -12.92 -13.42
CA TRP A 190 -1.86 -12.67 -13.88
C TRP A 190 -2.83 -13.77 -13.44
N ALA A 191 -4.12 -13.51 -13.65
CA ALA A 191 -5.20 -14.45 -13.43
C ALA A 191 -5.71 -15.04 -14.75
N GLN A 192 -5.85 -16.36 -14.84
CA GLN A 192 -6.34 -17.01 -16.06
C GLN A 192 -7.10 -18.33 -15.81
N SER A 193 -8.14 -18.58 -16.59
CA SER A 193 -8.84 -19.88 -16.60
C SER A 193 -8.00 -20.92 -17.33
N GLU A 194 -7.81 -22.13 -16.78
CA GLU A 194 -7.03 -23.21 -17.41
C GLU A 194 -7.93 -24.36 -17.88
N PRO A 195 -7.82 -24.78 -19.16
CA PRO A 195 -8.54 -25.95 -19.65
C PRO A 195 -8.27 -27.20 -18.80
N GLY A 196 -9.33 -27.91 -18.43
CA GLY A 196 -9.23 -29.13 -17.61
C GLY A 196 -9.25 -28.88 -16.10
N ILE A 197 -9.34 -27.63 -15.64
CA ILE A 197 -9.48 -27.29 -14.22
C ILE A 197 -10.81 -26.61 -13.98
N ALA A 198 -11.61 -27.17 -13.07
CA ALA A 198 -12.92 -26.64 -12.70
C ALA A 198 -12.82 -25.45 -11.74
N THR A 199 -12.24 -24.34 -12.23
CA THR A 199 -12.11 -23.04 -11.55
C THR A 199 -12.42 -21.89 -12.51
N ASN A 200 -12.76 -20.72 -11.97
CA ASN A 200 -12.94 -19.51 -12.77
C ASN A 200 -11.57 -18.98 -13.25
N SER A 201 -10.62 -18.84 -12.33
CA SER A 201 -9.27 -18.35 -12.59
C SER A 201 -8.29 -18.88 -11.54
N ASN A 202 -7.04 -19.05 -11.97
CA ASN A 202 -5.88 -19.40 -11.16
C ASN A 202 -4.79 -18.32 -11.34
N LEU A 203 -3.73 -18.35 -10.53
CA LEU A 203 -2.59 -17.43 -10.71
C LEU A 203 -1.43 -18.09 -11.44
N TYR A 204 -0.80 -17.31 -12.32
CA TYR A 204 0.38 -17.74 -13.07
C TYR A 204 1.49 -16.70 -13.03
N ILE A 205 2.70 -17.16 -13.30
CA ILE A 205 3.90 -16.34 -13.49
C ILE A 205 4.67 -16.79 -14.73
N ALA A 206 5.28 -15.83 -15.42
CA ALA A 206 6.24 -16.05 -16.50
C ALA A 206 7.26 -14.90 -16.53
N GLU A 207 8.44 -15.15 -17.10
CA GLU A 207 9.39 -14.08 -17.41
C GLU A 207 9.03 -13.38 -18.72
N MET A 208 9.34 -12.09 -18.80
CA MET A 208 9.14 -11.25 -19.97
C MET A 208 10.46 -10.91 -20.65
N VAL A 209 10.51 -10.97 -21.98
CA VAL A 209 11.63 -10.40 -22.77
C VAL A 209 11.40 -8.93 -23.08
N SER A 210 10.13 -8.50 -23.10
CA SER A 210 9.73 -7.10 -23.21
C SER A 210 8.41 -6.89 -22.44
N PRO A 211 7.99 -5.64 -22.14
CA PRO A 211 6.69 -5.38 -21.51
C PRO A 211 5.46 -5.88 -22.29
N LEU A 212 5.65 -6.46 -23.48
CA LEU A 212 4.60 -6.93 -24.37
C LEU A 212 4.70 -8.43 -24.70
N GLU A 213 5.73 -9.13 -24.19
CA GLU A 213 6.03 -10.50 -24.63
C GLU A 213 6.65 -11.35 -23.52
N LEU A 214 6.07 -12.55 -23.33
CA LEU A 214 6.56 -13.59 -22.42
C LEU A 214 7.65 -14.42 -23.12
N VAL A 215 8.67 -14.85 -22.37
CA VAL A 215 9.81 -15.61 -22.92
C VAL A 215 9.97 -17.01 -22.32
N THR A 216 9.22 -17.32 -21.25
CA THR A 216 9.24 -18.64 -20.61
C THR A 216 7.88 -19.31 -20.65
N PRO A 217 7.82 -20.65 -20.48
CA PRO A 217 6.56 -21.34 -20.19
C PRO A 217 5.81 -20.71 -19.01
N VAL A 218 4.49 -20.78 -19.07
CA VAL A 218 3.58 -20.33 -18.01
C VAL A 218 3.66 -21.28 -16.81
N VAL A 219 3.85 -20.74 -15.60
CA VAL A 219 3.92 -21.52 -14.36
C VAL A 219 2.75 -21.17 -13.47
N ARG A 220 1.94 -22.16 -13.10
CA ARG A 220 0.83 -21.99 -12.15
C ARG A 220 1.36 -21.96 -10.72
N ILE A 221 1.01 -20.91 -9.97
CA ILE A 221 1.50 -20.69 -8.60
C ILE A 221 0.39 -20.74 -7.55
N ALA A 222 -0.88 -20.62 -7.95
CA ALA A 222 -2.01 -20.81 -7.05
C ALA A 222 -3.28 -21.27 -7.78
N VAL A 223 -4.06 -22.13 -7.11
CA VAL A 223 -5.41 -22.57 -7.52
C VAL A 223 -6.36 -22.35 -6.33
N PRO A 224 -7.58 -21.85 -6.54
CA PRO A 224 -8.57 -21.69 -5.47
C PRO A 224 -9.07 -23.05 -4.99
N THR A 225 -8.63 -23.46 -3.80
CA THR A 225 -8.94 -24.78 -3.20
C THR A 225 -9.44 -24.68 -1.77
N LEU A 226 -9.12 -23.59 -1.07
CA LEU A 226 -9.52 -23.36 0.32
C LEU A 226 -10.96 -22.85 0.37
N SER A 227 -11.69 -23.14 1.45
CA SER A 227 -13.11 -22.80 1.57
C SER A 227 -13.41 -21.30 1.45
N TRP A 228 -12.48 -20.45 1.87
CA TRP A 228 -12.56 -19.00 1.73
C TRP A 228 -12.22 -18.49 0.32
N GLU A 229 -11.64 -19.33 -0.55
CA GLU A 229 -11.32 -18.99 -1.95
C GLU A 229 -12.45 -19.33 -2.92
N THR A 230 -13.42 -20.14 -2.47
CA THR A 230 -14.41 -20.79 -3.34
C THR A 230 -15.85 -20.37 -3.05
N GLN A 231 -16.05 -19.23 -2.39
CA GLN A 231 -17.40 -18.78 -2.02
C GLN A 231 -18.03 -18.00 -3.19
N GLY A 232 -19.12 -18.53 -3.75
CA GLY A 232 -19.77 -17.99 -4.94
C GLY A 232 -19.07 -18.42 -6.23
N PHE A 233 -17.78 -18.09 -6.36
CA PHE A 233 -16.93 -18.50 -7.49
C PHE A 233 -15.60 -19.07 -6.99
N ARG A 234 -14.95 -19.90 -7.80
CA ARG A 234 -13.63 -20.46 -7.51
C ARG A 234 -12.56 -19.59 -8.16
N VAL A 235 -12.13 -18.55 -7.44
CA VAL A 235 -11.34 -17.44 -8.00
C VAL A 235 -10.04 -17.28 -7.23
N ASN A 236 -8.92 -17.21 -7.94
CA ASN A 236 -7.75 -16.45 -7.52
C ASN A 236 -7.46 -15.40 -8.61
N GLU A 237 -7.54 -14.12 -8.26
CA GLU A 237 -7.39 -12.98 -9.19
C GLU A 237 -6.64 -11.81 -8.53
N GLY A 238 -6.52 -10.65 -9.22
CA GLY A 238 -5.89 -9.44 -8.66
C GLY A 238 -4.51 -9.65 -8.00
N PRO A 239 -3.53 -10.31 -8.65
CA PRO A 239 -2.21 -10.49 -8.05
C PRO A 239 -1.49 -9.15 -7.86
N ALA A 240 -0.87 -8.95 -6.70
CA ALA A 240 -0.03 -7.79 -6.42
C ALA A 240 1.27 -8.21 -5.73
N VAL A 241 2.40 -7.63 -6.15
CA VAL A 241 3.73 -8.11 -5.76
C VAL A 241 4.45 -7.11 -4.85
N LEU A 242 5.11 -7.64 -3.82
CA LEU A 242 5.94 -6.89 -2.89
C LEU A 242 7.23 -7.68 -2.60
N VAL A 243 8.40 -7.10 -2.90
CA VAL A 243 9.70 -7.70 -2.63
C VAL A 243 10.33 -7.01 -1.43
N ARG A 244 10.48 -7.72 -0.30
CA ARG A 244 10.98 -7.15 0.95
C ARG A 244 11.48 -8.25 1.89
N GLY A 245 12.50 -7.94 2.68
CA GLY A 245 12.95 -8.80 3.78
C GLY A 245 13.38 -10.21 3.37
N GLY A 246 14.05 -10.36 2.21
CA GLY A 246 14.48 -11.68 1.73
C GLY A 246 13.39 -12.49 1.02
N ARG A 247 12.22 -11.92 0.76
CA ARG A 247 11.07 -12.64 0.19
C ARG A 247 10.38 -11.86 -0.92
N VAL A 248 9.77 -12.62 -1.83
CA VAL A 248 8.76 -12.12 -2.78
C VAL A 248 7.40 -12.54 -2.25
N PHE A 249 6.54 -11.55 -2.00
CA PHE A 249 5.16 -11.73 -1.59
C PHE A 249 4.25 -11.46 -2.80
N VAL A 250 3.28 -12.33 -3.03
CA VAL A 250 2.21 -12.13 -4.01
C VAL A 250 0.88 -12.21 -3.27
N THR A 251 0.26 -11.06 -3.01
CA THR A 251 -1.14 -11.03 -2.60
C THR A 251 -2.03 -11.33 -3.80
N PHE A 252 -3.22 -11.85 -3.53
CA PHE A 252 -4.24 -12.08 -4.55
C PHE A 252 -5.61 -12.01 -3.91
N SER A 253 -6.65 -11.80 -4.70
CA SER A 253 -8.03 -11.84 -4.23
C SER A 253 -8.75 -13.13 -4.58
N ALA A 254 -9.75 -13.49 -3.78
CA ALA A 254 -10.48 -14.74 -3.93
C ALA A 254 -11.96 -14.61 -3.59
N SER A 255 -12.74 -15.65 -3.96
CA SER A 255 -14.21 -15.68 -3.88
C SER A 255 -14.91 -14.62 -4.76
N ALA A 256 -16.24 -14.55 -4.69
CA ALA A 256 -17.03 -13.53 -5.39
C ALA A 256 -16.76 -12.11 -4.88
N THR A 257 -16.95 -11.11 -5.75
CA THR A 257 -16.72 -9.66 -5.50
C THR A 257 -17.79 -8.99 -4.61
N ASP A 258 -18.36 -9.74 -3.67
CA ASP A 258 -19.27 -9.27 -2.62
C ASP A 258 -18.57 -9.24 -1.25
N ALA A 259 -19.31 -9.26 -0.15
CA ALA A 259 -18.74 -9.27 1.21
C ALA A 259 -17.81 -10.46 1.52
N ARG A 260 -17.78 -11.49 0.67
CA ARG A 260 -16.90 -12.67 0.78
C ARG A 260 -15.52 -12.45 0.15
N TYR A 261 -15.38 -11.40 -0.66
CA TYR A 261 -14.11 -11.04 -1.28
C TYR A 261 -13.04 -10.77 -0.21
N CYS A 262 -11.87 -11.35 -0.39
CA CYS A 262 -10.77 -11.24 0.57
C CYS A 262 -9.42 -11.46 -0.12
N MET A 263 -8.34 -11.17 0.59
CA MET A 263 -6.98 -11.35 0.09
C MET A 263 -6.31 -12.59 0.66
N GLY A 264 -5.73 -13.40 -0.21
CA GLY A 264 -4.74 -14.42 0.11
C GLY A 264 -3.30 -13.91 -0.07
N LEU A 265 -2.35 -14.75 0.31
CA LEU A 265 -0.92 -14.46 0.21
C LEU A 265 -0.13 -15.70 -0.21
N LEU A 266 0.70 -15.54 -1.24
CA LEU A 266 1.80 -16.44 -1.55
C LEU A 266 3.11 -15.77 -1.11
N TYR A 267 4.10 -16.57 -0.75
CA TYR A 267 5.47 -16.07 -0.61
C TYR A 267 6.49 -17.09 -1.10
N ALA A 268 7.63 -16.58 -1.57
CA ALA A 268 8.82 -17.34 -1.94
C ALA A 268 10.07 -16.67 -1.37
N ASP A 269 11.13 -17.45 -1.13
CA ASP A 269 12.46 -16.87 -0.91
C ASP A 269 12.87 -16.07 -2.15
N GLU A 270 13.41 -14.87 -1.96
CA GLU A 270 13.77 -14.01 -3.09
C GLU A 270 14.91 -14.60 -3.96
N ASN A 271 15.65 -15.57 -3.45
CA ASN A 271 16.70 -16.31 -4.17
C ASN A 271 16.19 -17.57 -4.87
N ALA A 272 14.95 -17.98 -4.62
CA ALA A 272 14.40 -19.17 -5.23
C ALA A 272 14.15 -18.99 -6.74
N ASN A 273 13.97 -20.10 -7.44
CA ASN A 273 13.45 -20.06 -8.80
C ASN A 273 11.96 -19.71 -8.77
N LEU A 274 11.61 -18.44 -9.03
CA LEU A 274 10.23 -17.99 -9.04
C LEU A 274 9.37 -18.66 -10.14
N LEU A 275 10.00 -19.29 -11.14
CA LEU A 275 9.36 -20.09 -12.18
C LEU A 275 9.28 -21.58 -11.83
N ASP A 276 9.43 -21.95 -10.55
CA ASP A 276 9.10 -23.27 -10.02
C ASP A 276 7.93 -23.12 -9.04
N ALA A 277 6.82 -23.79 -9.31
CA ALA A 277 5.64 -23.75 -8.45
C ALA A 277 5.94 -24.17 -7.00
N ARG A 278 6.95 -25.03 -6.79
CA ARG A 278 7.36 -25.50 -5.46
C ARG A 278 8.06 -24.44 -4.61
N SER A 279 8.52 -23.34 -5.24
CA SER A 279 9.12 -22.20 -4.52
C SER A 279 8.07 -21.40 -3.75
N TRP A 280 6.79 -21.53 -4.10
CA TRP A 280 5.71 -20.72 -3.57
C TRP A 280 4.97 -21.43 -2.44
N THR A 281 4.86 -20.76 -1.31
CA THR A 281 4.03 -21.20 -0.18
C THR A 281 2.76 -20.36 -0.11
N LYS A 282 1.59 -21.01 -0.16
CA LYS A 282 0.29 -20.36 0.05
C LYS A 282 -0.05 -20.32 1.54
N VAL A 283 -0.40 -19.12 2.05
CA VAL A 283 -0.90 -18.96 3.42
C VAL A 283 -2.32 -19.52 3.51
N ALA A 284 -2.57 -20.35 4.54
CA ALA A 284 -3.81 -21.12 4.67
C ALA A 284 -5.06 -20.30 4.99
N ASN A 285 -4.89 -19.13 5.63
CA ASN A 285 -5.98 -18.22 6.00
C ASN A 285 -5.88 -16.92 5.21
N PRO A 286 -7.00 -16.23 4.95
CA PRO A 286 -6.97 -14.92 4.32
C PRO A 286 -6.17 -13.94 5.20
N VAL A 287 -5.40 -13.08 4.55
CA VAL A 287 -4.56 -12.07 5.23
C VAL A 287 -5.27 -10.71 5.37
N PHE A 288 -6.38 -10.52 4.64
CA PHE A 288 -7.21 -9.33 4.70
C PHE A 288 -8.63 -9.67 4.29
N THR A 289 -9.62 -9.34 5.11
CA THR A 289 -11.02 -9.75 4.91
C THR A 289 -11.98 -8.71 5.44
N THR A 290 -13.26 -8.91 5.17
CA THR A 290 -14.36 -8.11 5.71
C THR A 290 -14.21 -7.88 7.21
N ASN A 291 -14.42 -6.64 7.63
CA ASN A 291 -14.47 -6.26 9.03
C ASN A 291 -15.78 -5.53 9.32
N THR A 292 -16.63 -6.15 10.16
CA THR A 292 -17.95 -5.62 10.50
C THR A 292 -17.88 -4.40 11.41
N GLU A 293 -16.91 -4.35 12.32
CA GLU A 293 -16.69 -3.22 13.24
C GLU A 293 -16.36 -1.94 12.49
N THR A 294 -15.49 -2.02 11.48
CA THR A 294 -15.13 -0.90 10.60
C THR A 294 -16.10 -0.71 9.43
N ARG A 295 -17.11 -1.57 9.32
CA ARG A 295 -18.10 -1.63 8.22
C ARG A 295 -17.46 -1.70 6.84
N GLN A 296 -16.38 -2.46 6.70
CA GLN A 296 -15.68 -2.64 5.43
C GLN A 296 -15.89 -4.05 4.92
N PHE A 297 -16.51 -4.17 3.74
CA PHE A 297 -16.96 -5.43 3.19
C PHE A 297 -16.28 -5.71 1.86
N GLY A 298 -15.81 -6.95 1.69
CA GLY A 298 -15.19 -7.44 0.47
C GLY A 298 -13.89 -6.73 0.10
N PRO A 299 -12.90 -6.54 1.00
CA PRO A 299 -11.68 -5.85 0.63
C PRO A 299 -10.80 -6.71 -0.29
N GLY A 300 -10.33 -6.13 -1.40
CA GLY A 300 -9.47 -6.86 -2.32
C GLY A 300 -9.00 -6.04 -3.53
N HIS A 301 -8.54 -6.78 -4.54
CA HIS A 301 -7.84 -6.32 -5.74
C HIS A 301 -6.85 -5.20 -5.40
N ASN A 302 -5.86 -5.56 -4.60
CA ASN A 302 -4.95 -4.59 -4.01
C ASN A 302 -3.80 -4.27 -4.95
N SER A 303 -3.12 -3.17 -4.67
CA SER A 303 -1.78 -2.87 -5.15
C SER A 303 -0.93 -2.33 -4.01
N PHE A 304 0.34 -2.05 -4.27
CA PHE A 304 1.28 -1.49 -3.30
C PHE A 304 1.97 -0.26 -3.85
N THR A 305 2.11 0.75 -3.00
CA THR A 305 2.96 1.92 -3.25
C THR A 305 3.75 2.26 -1.99
N VAL A 306 4.40 3.42 -1.96
CA VAL A 306 5.08 3.97 -0.78
C VAL A 306 4.50 5.33 -0.43
N ALA A 307 4.64 5.73 0.83
CA ALA A 307 4.34 7.10 1.27
C ALA A 307 5.40 8.08 0.74
N GLU A 308 5.18 9.37 0.99
CA GLU A 308 6.04 10.48 0.55
C GLU A 308 7.48 10.42 1.11
N ASP A 309 7.72 9.63 2.15
CA ASP A 309 9.07 9.35 2.67
C ASP A 309 9.86 8.35 1.80
N GLY A 310 9.21 7.71 0.82
CA GLY A 310 9.80 6.74 -0.10
C GLY A 310 10.07 5.35 0.50
N THR A 311 9.73 5.11 1.77
CA THR A 311 10.13 3.90 2.52
C THR A 311 8.99 3.20 3.27
N THR A 312 7.95 3.94 3.64
CA THR A 312 6.73 3.42 4.28
C THR A 312 5.86 2.77 3.21
N ASP A 313 5.70 1.45 3.24
CA ASP A 313 4.81 0.76 2.30
C ASP A 313 3.34 1.08 2.59
N VAL A 314 2.56 1.19 1.52
CA VAL A 314 1.14 1.51 1.56
C VAL A 314 0.37 0.44 0.81
N LEU A 315 -0.60 -0.16 1.50
CA LEU A 315 -1.63 -1.01 0.90
C LEU A 315 -2.66 -0.12 0.23
N VAL A 316 -2.92 -0.36 -1.05
CA VAL A 316 -4.00 0.27 -1.82
C VAL A 316 -5.00 -0.83 -2.18
N TYR A 317 -6.29 -0.63 -1.93
CA TYR A 317 -7.30 -1.67 -2.13
C TYR A 317 -8.69 -1.05 -2.35
N HIS A 318 -9.67 -1.85 -2.79
CA HIS A 318 -11.06 -1.42 -2.75
C HIS A 318 -11.87 -2.17 -1.70
N ALA A 319 -12.94 -1.55 -1.18
CA ALA A 319 -13.96 -2.21 -0.36
C ALA A 319 -15.30 -1.47 -0.47
N ARG A 320 -16.39 -2.09 0.00
CA ARG A 320 -17.71 -1.45 0.16
C ARG A 320 -17.98 -1.07 1.62
N ASP A 321 -18.82 -0.07 1.83
CA ASP A 321 -19.28 0.38 3.17
C ASP A 321 -20.55 -0.37 3.67
N TYR A 322 -21.03 -1.35 2.90
CA TYR A 322 -22.18 -2.18 3.20
C TYR A 322 -21.99 -3.62 2.73
N ARG A 323 -22.67 -4.54 3.39
CA ARG A 323 -22.53 -5.99 3.20
C ARG A 323 -23.31 -6.49 1.98
N ASP A 324 -24.60 -6.18 1.96
CA ASP A 324 -25.55 -6.82 1.06
C ASP A 324 -25.76 -5.96 -0.18
N ILE A 325 -25.60 -6.58 -1.34
CA ILE A 325 -25.69 -5.92 -2.65
C ILE A 325 -27.05 -6.26 -3.26
N ASN A 326 -27.72 -5.24 -3.79
CA ASN A 326 -28.94 -5.43 -4.56
C ASN A 326 -28.60 -5.62 -6.04
N GLY A 327 -28.80 -6.82 -6.56
CA GLY A 327 -28.48 -7.18 -7.95
C GLY A 327 -27.09 -7.80 -8.11
N ASP A 328 -26.54 -7.73 -9.31
CA ASP A 328 -25.21 -8.28 -9.62
C ASP A 328 -24.10 -7.42 -8.98
N PRO A 329 -23.24 -8.00 -8.12
CA PRO A 329 -22.09 -7.31 -7.53
C PRO A 329 -21.17 -6.62 -8.52
N LEU A 330 -21.09 -7.09 -9.76
CA LEU A 330 -20.28 -6.47 -10.80
C LEU A 330 -20.80 -5.08 -11.19
N PHE A 331 -22.11 -4.85 -11.18
CA PHE A 331 -22.73 -3.57 -11.60
C PHE A 331 -23.07 -2.63 -10.44
N ASP A 332 -22.82 -3.06 -9.21
CA ASP A 332 -22.82 -2.17 -8.04
C ASP A 332 -21.57 -1.26 -8.07
N PRO A 333 -21.73 0.07 -8.22
CA PRO A 333 -20.61 0.98 -8.47
C PRO A 333 -19.83 1.35 -7.19
N ASN A 334 -20.24 0.86 -6.01
CA ASN A 334 -19.80 1.42 -4.73
C ASN A 334 -18.61 0.71 -4.11
N ARG A 335 -17.76 0.10 -4.94
CA ARG A 335 -16.39 -0.21 -4.54
C ARG A 335 -15.59 1.09 -4.51
N HIS A 336 -14.94 1.37 -3.39
CA HIS A 336 -14.22 2.61 -3.18
C HIS A 336 -12.74 2.32 -2.93
N THR A 337 -11.87 3.08 -3.58
CA THR A 337 -10.42 2.99 -3.38
C THR A 337 -10.06 3.51 -1.99
N ARG A 338 -9.21 2.76 -1.30
CA ARG A 338 -8.73 3.01 0.04
C ARG A 338 -7.23 2.79 0.11
N VAL A 339 -6.61 3.46 1.07
CA VAL A 339 -5.18 3.31 1.36
C VAL A 339 -4.94 3.21 2.86
N GLN A 340 -4.01 2.35 3.26
CA GLN A 340 -3.54 2.26 4.64
C GLN A 340 -2.07 1.85 4.70
N LYS A 341 -1.41 2.23 5.78
CA LYS A 341 0.00 1.88 6.01
C LYS A 341 0.12 0.37 6.15
N LEU A 342 1.05 -0.23 5.41
CA LEU A 342 1.40 -1.63 5.58
C LEU A 342 2.50 -1.73 6.64
N TYR A 343 2.27 -2.57 7.64
CA TYR A 343 3.24 -2.83 8.69
C TYR A 343 3.97 -4.15 8.43
N TRP A 344 5.06 -4.37 9.16
CA TRP A 344 5.90 -5.56 9.03
C TRP A 344 6.02 -6.23 10.39
N ASN A 345 5.73 -7.53 10.42
CA ASN A 345 6.01 -8.38 11.58
C ASN A 345 7.52 -8.59 11.72
N GLU A 346 7.98 -8.93 12.92
CA GLU A 346 9.40 -9.23 13.17
C GLU A 346 9.96 -10.37 12.31
N ASP A 347 9.13 -11.34 11.94
CA ASP A 347 9.50 -12.47 11.07
C ASP A 347 9.58 -12.09 9.57
N GLY A 348 9.47 -10.80 9.27
CA GLY A 348 9.53 -10.23 7.93
C GLY A 348 8.27 -10.41 7.10
N THR A 349 7.16 -10.93 7.66
CA THR A 349 5.88 -11.01 6.95
C THR A 349 5.09 -9.70 7.02
N PRO A 350 4.30 -9.36 6.00
CA PRO A 350 3.45 -8.18 6.02
C PRO A 350 2.31 -8.33 7.05
N SER A 351 2.02 -7.25 7.77
CA SER A 351 0.86 -7.14 8.66
C SER A 351 -0.10 -6.10 8.08
N PHE A 352 -1.18 -6.61 7.48
CA PHE A 352 -2.21 -5.81 6.81
C PHE A 352 -3.18 -5.16 7.80
N GLY A 353 -3.30 -5.71 9.02
CA GLY A 353 -4.31 -5.31 9.99
C GLY A 353 -5.73 -5.55 9.48
N VAL A 354 -6.63 -4.60 9.70
CA VAL A 354 -8.03 -4.66 9.24
C VAL A 354 -8.30 -3.57 8.20
N PRO A 355 -9.27 -3.75 7.28
CA PRO A 355 -9.66 -2.68 6.36
C PRO A 355 -10.22 -1.49 7.15
N VAL A 356 -9.57 -0.34 6.98
CA VAL A 356 -9.94 0.86 7.74
C VAL A 356 -11.17 1.53 7.12
N GLY A 357 -12.14 1.84 7.98
CA GLY A 357 -13.35 2.58 7.60
C GLY A 357 -13.09 4.09 7.46
N LYS A 358 -14.16 4.84 7.20
CA LYS A 358 -14.13 6.31 7.17
C LYS A 358 -13.61 6.87 8.50
N GLY A 359 -12.89 7.99 8.45
CA GLY A 359 -12.37 8.66 9.64
C GLY A 359 -11.08 9.41 9.37
N GLY A 360 -10.62 10.14 10.38
CA GLY A 360 -9.36 10.88 10.32
C GLY A 360 -8.12 9.98 10.28
N VAL A 361 -6.96 10.65 10.29
CA VAL A 361 -5.63 10.03 10.28
C VAL A 361 -5.49 8.99 11.39
N ILE A 362 -4.99 7.81 11.02
CA ILE A 362 -4.62 6.74 11.94
C ILE A 362 -3.19 6.98 12.43
N VAL A 363 -2.99 6.85 13.74
CA VAL A 363 -1.70 6.97 14.40
C VAL A 363 -1.44 5.80 15.33
N ARG A 364 -0.17 5.51 15.58
CA ARG A 364 0.29 4.69 16.71
C ARG A 364 0.97 5.58 17.73
N LEU A 365 0.75 5.34 19.02
CA LEU A 365 1.40 6.08 20.10
C LEU A 365 2.55 5.27 20.65
N SER A 366 3.77 5.81 20.61
CA SER A 366 4.98 5.15 21.17
C SER A 366 5.53 6.01 22.31
N PRO A 367 5.65 5.50 23.55
CA PRO A 367 6.18 6.28 24.67
C PRO A 367 7.65 6.65 24.46
N LEU A 368 8.06 7.80 24.96
CA LEU A 368 9.37 8.37 24.65
C LEU A 368 10.54 7.60 25.30
N ASP A 369 10.31 6.98 26.46
CA ASP A 369 11.28 6.14 27.18
C ASP A 369 11.33 4.70 26.66
N ALA A 370 10.39 4.28 25.82
CA ALA A 370 10.37 2.96 25.18
C ALA A 370 9.89 3.07 23.72
N PRO A 371 10.70 3.69 22.83
CA PRO A 371 10.27 4.07 21.48
C PRO A 371 10.01 2.88 20.53
N ASP A 372 10.50 1.68 20.87
CA ASP A 372 10.26 0.45 20.11
C ASP A 372 8.93 -0.23 20.50
N LEU A 373 8.27 0.25 21.55
CA LEU A 373 6.98 -0.25 22.01
C LEU A 373 5.86 0.69 21.58
N VAL A 374 4.64 0.15 21.48
CA VAL A 374 3.46 0.93 21.13
C VAL A 374 2.33 0.73 22.13
N VAL A 375 1.49 1.75 22.25
CA VAL A 375 0.18 1.62 22.87
C VAL A 375 -0.69 0.72 22.01
N ARG A 376 -1.32 -0.26 22.64
CA ARG A 376 -2.32 -1.15 22.03
C ARG A 376 -3.35 -1.57 23.06
N HIS A 377 -4.54 -1.98 22.63
CA HIS A 377 -5.49 -2.66 23.51
C HIS A 377 -5.37 -4.18 23.38
N ALA A 378 -5.60 -4.92 24.45
CA ALA A 378 -5.88 -6.35 24.39
C ALA A 378 -6.84 -6.70 25.53
N GLU A 379 -7.89 -7.45 25.20
CA GLU A 379 -9.08 -7.60 26.07
C GLU A 379 -9.64 -6.23 26.51
N PHE A 380 -9.65 -5.27 25.57
CA PHE A 380 -10.05 -3.87 25.78
C PHE A 380 -9.23 -3.08 26.80
N ARG A 381 -8.18 -3.65 27.41
CA ARG A 381 -7.27 -2.95 28.33
C ARG A 381 -6.07 -2.40 27.59
N LEU A 382 -5.73 -1.14 27.83
CA LEU A 382 -4.59 -0.49 27.21
C LEU A 382 -3.27 -0.85 27.90
N ARG A 383 -2.26 -1.01 27.07
CA ARG A 383 -0.92 -1.42 27.46
C ARG A 383 0.12 -0.96 26.44
N VAL A 384 1.38 -0.91 26.85
CA VAL A 384 2.55 -0.68 26.01
C VAL A 384 3.22 -2.01 25.74
N GLU A 385 3.27 -2.43 24.48
CA GLU A 385 3.88 -3.69 24.06
C GLU A 385 4.61 -3.54 22.72
N GLY A 386 5.65 -4.36 22.53
CA GLY A 386 6.30 -4.57 21.24
C GLY A 386 5.61 -5.71 20.48
N ASN A 387 6.01 -5.93 19.23
CA ASN A 387 5.69 -7.16 18.48
C ASN A 387 4.20 -7.47 18.37
N VAL A 388 3.41 -6.41 18.19
CA VAL A 388 1.96 -6.48 18.07
C VAL A 388 1.59 -7.09 16.72
N ARG A 389 1.35 -8.42 16.69
CA ARG A 389 0.85 -9.15 15.51
C ARG A 389 -0.47 -8.57 15.00
N GLU A 390 -1.39 -8.34 15.94
CA GLU A 390 -2.70 -7.74 15.68
C GLU A 390 -2.55 -6.22 15.63
N VAL A 391 -1.86 -5.75 14.59
CA VAL A 391 -1.38 -4.38 14.49
C VAL A 391 -2.50 -3.35 14.61
N ALA A 392 -3.72 -3.71 14.20
CA ALA A 392 -4.90 -2.84 14.28
C ALA A 392 -5.30 -2.47 15.71
N ASP A 393 -4.94 -3.29 16.71
CA ASP A 393 -5.17 -2.99 18.12
C ASP A 393 -4.30 -1.82 18.64
N SER A 394 -3.29 -1.44 17.87
CA SER A 394 -2.42 -0.29 18.13
C SER A 394 -2.77 0.95 17.31
N TRP A 395 -3.85 0.91 16.53
CA TRP A 395 -4.26 2.00 15.66
C TRP A 395 -5.32 2.85 16.35
N PHE A 396 -5.04 4.14 16.47
CA PHE A 396 -5.94 5.10 17.08
C PHE A 396 -6.18 6.31 16.17
N ARG A 397 -7.27 7.02 16.44
CA ARG A 397 -7.56 8.33 15.86
C ARG A 397 -7.79 9.33 16.97
N PHE A 398 -7.36 10.57 16.75
CA PHE A 398 -7.80 11.69 17.56
C PHE A 398 -9.09 12.27 16.95
N THR A 399 -10.16 12.31 17.75
CA THR A 399 -11.44 12.92 17.39
C THR A 399 -11.72 14.09 18.33
N PRO A 400 -12.68 14.99 18.01
CA PRO A 400 -13.21 15.91 19.01
C PRO A 400 -13.63 15.16 20.28
N GLY A 401 -13.31 15.74 21.44
CA GLY A 401 -13.67 15.16 22.73
C GLY A 401 -15.17 15.14 22.94
N HIS A 402 -15.64 14.17 23.74
CA HIS A 402 -17.05 14.02 24.08
C HIS A 402 -17.51 15.01 25.16
N LEU A 403 -16.59 15.67 25.85
CA LEU A 403 -16.88 16.71 26.83
C LEU A 403 -15.79 17.77 26.88
N GLY A 404 -16.21 19.04 27.03
CA GLY A 404 -15.31 20.20 27.15
C GLY A 404 -14.84 20.73 25.80
N ALA A 405 -14.88 22.05 25.63
CA ALA A 405 -14.44 22.68 24.38
C ALA A 405 -12.92 22.50 24.18
N GLY A 406 -12.52 22.06 22.98
CA GLY A 406 -11.11 21.88 22.60
C GLY A 406 -10.42 20.64 23.18
N THR A 407 -11.17 19.74 23.82
CA THR A 407 -10.66 18.42 24.21
C THR A 407 -10.64 17.46 23.02
N VAL A 408 -9.96 16.32 23.20
CA VAL A 408 -9.90 15.23 22.23
C VAL A 408 -10.32 13.92 22.88
N SER A 409 -10.91 13.02 22.10
CA SER A 409 -11.02 11.60 22.44
C SER A 409 -10.00 10.80 21.63
N VAL A 410 -9.59 9.64 22.16
CA VAL A 410 -8.72 8.70 21.44
C VAL A 410 -9.56 7.49 21.04
N GLN A 411 -9.94 7.41 19.77
CA GLN A 411 -10.82 6.38 19.22
C GLN A 411 -9.98 5.17 18.75
N SER A 412 -10.43 3.94 19.00
CA SER A 412 -9.84 2.75 18.35
C SER A 412 -10.20 2.72 16.86
N ALA A 413 -9.22 2.49 15.99
CA ALA A 413 -9.47 2.40 14.55
C ALA A 413 -10.11 1.05 14.14
N SER A 414 -9.84 -0.03 14.88
CA SER A 414 -10.43 -1.36 14.66
C SER A 414 -11.81 -1.51 15.30
N PHE A 415 -12.10 -0.72 16.35
CA PHE A 415 -13.41 -0.63 17.00
C PHE A 415 -13.90 0.82 17.00
N PRO A 416 -14.49 1.34 15.90
CA PRO A 416 -14.82 2.76 15.77
C PRO A 416 -15.84 3.28 16.79
N ASN A 417 -16.63 2.42 17.42
CA ASN A 417 -17.52 2.84 18.51
C ASN A 417 -16.81 2.95 19.88
N HIS A 418 -15.53 2.58 19.97
CA HIS A 418 -14.81 2.50 21.24
C HIS A 418 -13.73 3.59 21.37
N TYR A 419 -13.63 4.15 22.57
CA TYR A 419 -12.70 5.24 22.90
C TYR A 419 -11.95 4.94 24.19
N VAL A 420 -10.74 5.48 24.30
CA VAL A 420 -9.94 5.39 25.51
C VAL A 420 -10.63 6.10 26.65
N CYS A 421 -10.94 5.37 27.72
CA CYS A 421 -11.55 5.87 28.95
C CYS A 421 -10.59 5.70 30.13
N ALA A 422 -10.47 6.73 30.95
CA ALA A 422 -9.84 6.68 32.26
C ALA A 422 -10.80 6.07 33.29
N GLY A 423 -10.49 4.87 33.79
CA GLY A 423 -11.23 4.21 34.87
C GLY A 423 -10.35 3.94 36.10
N GLU A 424 -10.83 3.11 37.04
CA GLU A 424 -10.06 2.73 38.22
C GLU A 424 -8.82 1.89 37.85
N GLY A 425 -7.64 2.52 37.93
CA GLY A 425 -6.33 1.86 37.91
C GLY A 425 -5.75 1.48 36.55
N VAL A 426 -6.56 1.30 35.49
CA VAL A 426 -6.06 1.02 34.12
C VAL A 426 -6.98 1.63 33.07
N LEU A 427 -6.40 2.21 32.02
CA LEU A 427 -7.17 2.71 30.89
C LEU A 427 -7.69 1.55 30.04
N ARG A 428 -8.88 1.74 29.48
CA ARG A 428 -9.55 0.79 28.59
C ARG A 428 -10.08 1.48 27.36
N ILE A 429 -10.40 0.72 26.32
CA ILE A 429 -11.30 1.21 25.27
C ILE A 429 -12.73 0.75 25.59
N GLU A 430 -13.68 1.68 25.61
CA GLU A 430 -15.07 1.41 25.97
C GLU A 430 -16.02 1.96 24.89
N PRO A 431 -17.17 1.30 24.65
CA PRO A 431 -18.13 1.78 23.67
C PRO A 431 -18.72 3.12 24.10
N PHE A 432 -18.99 3.99 23.12
CA PHE A 432 -19.60 5.29 23.36
C PHE A 432 -20.94 5.17 24.10
N THR A 433 -21.09 5.98 25.14
CA THR A 433 -22.37 6.21 25.82
C THR A 433 -22.57 7.71 26.01
N GLU A 434 -23.81 8.17 25.81
CA GLU A 434 -24.17 9.59 25.90
C GLU A 434 -24.40 9.99 27.36
N THR A 435 -23.32 10.01 28.15
CA THR A 435 -23.34 10.42 29.56
C THR A 435 -22.18 11.37 29.86
N ASP A 436 -22.39 12.28 30.80
CA ASP A 436 -21.33 13.20 31.25
C ASP A 436 -20.15 12.45 31.89
N ASP A 437 -20.41 11.35 32.59
CA ASP A 437 -19.37 10.53 33.21
C ASP A 437 -18.48 9.88 32.15
N TYR A 438 -19.09 9.31 31.10
CA TYR A 438 -18.33 8.82 29.95
C TYR A 438 -17.57 9.97 29.26
N GLY A 439 -18.24 11.10 29.06
CA GLY A 439 -17.64 12.29 28.47
C GLY A 439 -16.38 12.75 29.22
N ARG A 440 -16.42 12.78 30.57
CA ARG A 440 -15.28 13.07 31.45
C ARG A 440 -14.17 12.03 31.30
N ALA A 441 -14.52 10.74 31.38
CA ALA A 441 -13.54 9.66 31.32
C ALA A 441 -12.84 9.52 29.96
N ALA A 442 -13.54 9.83 28.87
CA ALA A 442 -13.08 9.63 27.49
C ALA A 442 -12.44 10.87 26.85
N SER A 443 -12.46 12.03 27.52
CA SER A 443 -11.96 13.29 26.97
C SER A 443 -10.67 13.75 27.64
N PHE A 444 -9.71 14.16 26.83
CA PHE A 444 -8.38 14.60 27.26
C PHE A 444 -8.03 15.96 26.65
N VAL A 445 -7.19 16.74 27.33
CA VAL A 445 -6.55 17.91 26.72
C VAL A 445 -5.24 17.47 26.10
N ARG A 446 -5.14 17.52 24.77
CA ARG A 446 -3.90 17.25 24.05
C ARG A 446 -2.97 18.46 24.16
N VAL A 447 -1.77 18.23 24.71
CA VAL A 447 -0.73 19.25 24.87
C VAL A 447 0.58 18.81 24.22
N PRO A 448 1.52 19.74 23.92
CA PRO A 448 2.88 19.37 23.55
C PRO A 448 3.49 18.42 24.59
N GLY A 449 4.28 17.46 24.12
CA GLY A 449 4.87 16.43 24.97
C GLY A 449 5.61 17.02 26.16
N LEU A 450 5.39 16.44 27.35
CA LEU A 450 6.00 16.91 28.58
C LEU A 450 7.52 16.82 28.54
N ALA A 451 8.10 15.83 27.87
CA ALA A 451 9.56 15.68 27.72
C ALA A 451 10.09 16.09 26.33
N GLU A 452 9.24 16.12 25.30
CA GLU A 452 9.61 16.47 23.93
C GLU A 452 8.47 17.26 23.25
N ARG A 453 8.72 18.51 22.85
CA ARG A 453 7.67 19.40 22.32
C ARG A 453 7.06 18.94 20.99
N SER A 454 7.78 18.15 20.19
CA SER A 454 7.28 17.55 18.94
C SER A 454 6.38 16.34 19.15
N ALA A 455 6.42 15.75 20.35
CA ALA A 455 5.57 14.64 20.76
C ALA A 455 4.27 15.17 21.42
N VAL A 456 3.44 14.26 21.91
CA VAL A 456 2.16 14.60 22.56
C VAL A 456 2.08 14.07 23.98
N SER A 457 1.38 14.81 24.84
CA SER A 457 0.91 14.32 26.14
C SER A 457 -0.59 14.56 26.24
N LEU A 458 -1.30 13.63 26.89
CA LEU A 458 -2.75 13.66 27.02
C LEU A 458 -3.09 13.89 28.48
N ARG A 459 -3.56 15.10 28.80
CA ARG A 459 -3.90 15.51 30.16
C ARG A 459 -5.36 15.14 30.47
N SER A 460 -5.60 14.62 31.66
CA SER A 460 -6.96 14.34 32.16
C SER A 460 -7.78 15.63 32.27
N LEU A 461 -9.09 15.53 32.08
CA LEU A 461 -10.01 16.65 32.25
C LEU A 461 -10.25 16.95 33.74
N ASP A 462 -10.33 15.92 34.58
CA ASP A 462 -10.65 16.03 36.01
C ASP A 462 -9.46 16.53 36.85
N ASP A 463 -8.25 16.40 36.33
CA ASP A 463 -7.03 16.74 37.05
C ASP A 463 -5.96 17.34 36.13
N SER A 464 -5.76 18.66 36.27
CA SER A 464 -4.80 19.42 35.48
C SER A 464 -3.32 19.04 35.71
N GLY A 465 -3.02 18.24 36.74
CA GLY A 465 -1.69 17.68 36.98
C GLY A 465 -1.53 16.24 36.49
N ALA A 466 -2.61 15.58 36.04
CA ALA A 466 -2.60 14.17 35.68
C ALA A 466 -2.66 13.93 34.16
N TYR A 467 -1.92 12.93 33.70
CA TYR A 467 -1.72 12.62 32.30
C TYR A 467 -1.80 11.12 32.08
N ILE A 468 -2.17 10.72 30.85
CA ILE A 468 -1.91 9.36 30.39
C ILE A 468 -0.40 9.11 30.50
N SER A 469 -0.05 8.01 31.15
CA SER A 469 1.30 7.52 31.33
C SER A 469 1.31 6.01 31.17
N HIS A 470 2.51 5.41 31.18
CA HIS A 470 2.64 3.98 31.38
C HIS A 470 3.39 3.67 32.68
N ASP A 471 3.01 2.57 33.31
CA ASP A 471 3.65 1.97 34.47
C ASP A 471 3.83 0.48 34.24
N ASN A 472 5.07 0.05 34.04
CA ASN A 472 5.44 -1.35 33.77
C ASN A 472 4.57 -1.98 32.66
N GLY A 473 4.35 -1.25 31.57
CA GLY A 473 3.56 -1.70 30.42
C GLY A 473 2.05 -1.49 30.54
N ARG A 474 1.50 -1.09 31.69
CA ARG A 474 0.08 -0.73 31.84
C ARG A 474 -0.13 0.75 31.56
N LEU A 475 -1.20 1.11 30.85
CA LEU A 475 -1.58 2.51 30.68
C LEU A 475 -2.44 2.98 31.84
N VAL A 476 -2.02 4.10 32.44
CA VAL A 476 -2.59 4.66 33.67
C VAL A 476 -2.73 6.17 33.57
N ILE A 477 -3.53 6.76 34.46
CA ILE A 477 -3.49 8.19 34.73
C ILE A 477 -2.47 8.41 35.87
N ALA A 478 -1.44 9.22 35.62
CA ALA A 478 -0.41 9.53 36.60
C ALA A 478 -0.13 11.03 36.67
N ARG A 479 0.38 11.50 37.81
CA ARG A 479 0.90 12.86 37.99
C ARG A 479 2.43 12.85 37.84
N PRO A 480 2.99 13.03 36.64
CA PRO A 480 4.43 13.09 36.47
C PRO A 480 4.98 14.30 37.22
N GLY A 481 6.01 14.07 38.04
CA GLY A 481 6.75 15.12 38.71
C GLY A 481 7.65 15.90 37.75
N ARG A 482 8.63 16.60 38.32
CA ARG A 482 9.60 17.37 37.52
C ARG A 482 10.67 16.49 36.89
N GLY A 483 10.77 15.22 37.28
CA GLY A 483 11.75 14.27 36.79
C GLY A 483 11.58 13.96 35.31
N ARG A 484 12.70 13.80 34.59
CA ARG A 484 12.70 13.52 33.16
C ARG A 484 12.02 12.19 32.82
N ALA A 485 12.36 11.11 33.54
CA ALA A 485 11.83 9.78 33.28
C ALA A 485 10.29 9.70 33.39
N GLU A 486 9.71 10.34 34.41
CA GLU A 486 8.25 10.40 34.58
C GLU A 486 7.57 11.16 33.43
N ARG A 487 8.18 12.25 32.97
CA ARG A 487 7.67 13.03 31.84
C ARG A 487 7.81 12.29 30.52
N GLU A 488 8.88 11.50 30.34
CA GLU A 488 9.08 10.65 29.16
C GLU A 488 8.00 9.55 29.09
N ARG A 489 7.65 8.91 30.21
CA ARG A 489 6.53 7.92 30.27
C ARG A 489 5.17 8.50 29.92
N SER A 490 4.97 9.80 30.17
CA SER A 490 3.75 10.55 29.81
C SER A 490 3.85 11.28 28.48
N THR A 491 4.89 11.03 27.68
CA THR A 491 5.10 11.66 26.37
C THR A 491 5.13 10.60 25.27
N PHE A 492 4.30 10.76 24.25
CA PHE A 492 4.14 9.79 23.16
C PHE A 492 4.47 10.41 21.80
N ARG A 493 5.31 9.73 21.02
CA ARG A 493 5.48 10.02 19.59
C ARG A 493 4.32 9.40 18.81
N LEU A 494 3.91 10.09 17.76
CA LEU A 494 2.89 9.60 16.82
C LEU A 494 3.59 9.11 15.56
N GLY A 495 3.26 7.91 15.10
CA GLY A 495 3.82 7.30 13.88
C GLY A 495 2.86 6.43 13.11
#